data_AF-A0A1J5GCW6-F1
#
_entry.id   AF-A0A1J5GCW6-F1
#
_cell.length_a   1.000
_cell.length_b   1.000
_cell.length_c   1.000
_cell.angle_alpha   90.00
_cell.angle_beta   90.00
_cell.angle_gamma   90.00
#
_symmetry.space_group_name_H-M   'P 1'
#
loop_
_entity.id
_entity.type
_entity.pdbx_description
1 polymer ?
#
loop_
_entity_poly.entity_id
_entity_poly.type
_entity_poly.pdbx_seq_one_letter_code
_entity_poly.pdbx_strand_id
1 'polypeptide(L)'
;MLRENVKVPKIKEEIDKCWREYPHGLVAYLEKGDIPKGGKGLARYLAKYVVSPPISLRRIIKYDGKKARYWYNDHTTGRRIEEEVDALTFIGRMVQHILPKGFQRIRYYGLHVTCRASRIRKELKDLLEFTYEPVAGTYQVMGSSYRNRIKKSFGIDPLLCPKCGDEMEFEGIWHPKYGWIVDNFDSFFVDEPEIGGRDGERGPVGSAVWSTESVVQL
;
A
#
# COMPACT_ATOMS: atom_id res chain seq x y z
N MET A 1 -14.33 29.39 1.00
CA MET A 1 -12.85 29.41 0.88
C MET A 1 -12.26 28.12 0.28
N LEU A 2 -12.91 27.52 -0.73
CA LEU A 2 -12.35 26.49 -1.62
C LEU A 2 -12.86 26.76 -3.06
N ARG A 3 -14.18 27.06 -3.17
CA ARG A 3 -14.87 27.51 -4.40
C ARG A 3 -14.22 28.70 -5.11
N GLU A 4 -13.66 29.66 -4.36
CA GLU A 4 -13.06 30.89 -4.92
C GLU A 4 -11.66 30.67 -5.52
N ASN A 5 -10.98 29.58 -5.16
CA ASN A 5 -9.57 29.35 -5.50
C ASN A 5 -9.36 28.25 -6.56
N VAL A 6 -10.43 27.72 -7.17
CA VAL A 6 -10.32 26.68 -8.21
C VAL A 6 -10.12 27.34 -9.59
N LYS A 7 -8.91 27.19 -10.15
CA LYS A 7 -8.51 27.79 -11.44
C LYS A 7 -9.03 27.03 -12.67
N VAL A 8 -9.46 25.77 -12.51
CA VAL A 8 -9.87 24.91 -13.63
C VAL A 8 -11.38 25.03 -13.87
N PRO A 9 -11.83 25.49 -15.06
CA PRO A 9 -13.25 25.76 -15.33
C PRO A 9 -14.16 24.55 -15.16
N LYS A 10 -13.72 23.38 -15.68
CA LYS A 10 -14.46 22.11 -15.59
C LYS A 10 -14.72 21.66 -14.16
N ILE A 11 -13.74 21.84 -13.27
CA ILE A 11 -13.88 21.50 -11.85
C ILE A 11 -14.84 22.47 -11.16
N LYS A 12 -14.83 23.74 -11.57
CA LYS A 12 -15.77 24.74 -11.05
C LYS A 12 -17.22 24.40 -11.41
N GLU A 13 -17.46 23.98 -12.65
CA GLU A 13 -18.78 23.52 -13.12
C GLU A 13 -19.29 22.30 -12.33
N GLU A 14 -18.42 21.31 -12.06
CA GLU A 14 -18.78 20.16 -11.24
C GLU A 14 -19.08 20.54 -9.79
N ILE A 15 -18.27 21.42 -9.19
CA ILE A 15 -18.51 21.95 -7.84
C ILE A 15 -19.87 22.67 -7.80
N ASP A 16 -20.15 23.54 -8.77
CA ASP A 16 -21.41 24.28 -8.84
C ASP A 16 -22.61 23.35 -9.13
N LYS A 17 -22.41 22.24 -9.84
CA LYS A 17 -23.42 21.17 -9.97
C LYS A 17 -23.70 20.50 -8.63
N CYS A 18 -22.66 20.08 -7.90
CA CYS A 18 -22.82 19.45 -6.58
C CYS A 18 -23.53 20.37 -5.58
N TRP A 19 -23.24 21.68 -5.59
CA TRP A 19 -23.94 22.63 -4.71
C TRP A 19 -25.41 22.87 -5.09
N ARG A 20 -25.79 22.67 -6.36
CA ARG A 20 -27.20 22.67 -6.79
C ARG A 20 -27.93 21.40 -6.36
N GLU A 21 -27.27 20.25 -6.45
CA GLU A 21 -27.84 18.96 -6.07
C GLU A 21 -27.93 18.77 -4.55
N TYR A 22 -26.99 19.35 -3.80
CA TYR A 22 -26.91 19.25 -2.33
C TYR A 22 -26.97 20.65 -1.67
N PRO A 23 -28.15 21.31 -1.69
CA PRO A 23 -28.31 22.69 -1.23
C PRO A 23 -28.09 22.87 0.28
N HIS A 24 -28.22 21.78 1.07
CA HIS A 24 -27.96 21.77 2.51
C HIS A 24 -26.49 21.48 2.86
N GLY A 25 -25.60 21.47 1.87
CA GLY A 25 -24.18 21.22 2.03
C GLY A 25 -23.78 19.78 1.77
N LEU A 26 -22.48 19.58 1.53
CA LEU A 26 -21.89 18.25 1.42
C LEU A 26 -21.71 17.69 2.83
N VAL A 27 -22.45 16.63 3.14
CA VAL A 27 -22.35 15.95 4.43
C VAL A 27 -21.05 15.13 4.45
N ALA A 28 -19.97 15.76 4.88
CA ALA A 28 -18.84 15.04 5.44
C ALA A 28 -19.13 14.84 6.93
N TYR A 29 -19.29 13.59 7.38
CA TYR A 29 -19.27 13.26 8.81
C TYR A 29 -17.85 13.48 9.34
N LEU A 30 -17.51 14.74 9.57
CA LEU A 30 -16.32 15.18 10.27
C LEU A 30 -16.81 15.72 11.61
N GLU A 31 -16.86 14.83 12.61
CA GLU A 31 -17.12 15.27 13.97
C GLU A 31 -16.06 16.30 14.37
N LYS A 32 -16.50 17.46 14.85
CA LYS A 32 -15.64 18.60 15.20
C LYS A 32 -14.73 18.29 16.42
N GLY A 33 -14.92 17.14 17.07
CA GLY A 33 -14.12 16.64 18.17
C GLY A 33 -13.11 15.60 17.70
N ASP A 34 -11.88 15.70 18.21
CA ASP A 34 -10.82 14.69 18.12
C ASP A 34 -10.06 14.50 16.81
N ILE A 35 -10.04 15.49 15.90
CA ILE A 35 -8.90 15.57 14.97
C ILE A 35 -7.68 15.97 15.81
N PRO A 36 -6.64 15.12 15.93
CA PRO A 36 -5.51 15.43 16.79
C PRO A 36 -4.87 16.75 16.35
N LYS A 37 -4.66 17.67 17.30
CA LYS A 37 -4.03 18.96 17.01
C LYS A 37 -2.63 18.73 16.45
N GLY A 38 -2.43 19.04 15.17
CA GLY A 38 -1.14 18.97 14.48
C GLY A 38 -0.94 17.77 13.54
N GLY A 39 -0.06 17.94 12.55
CA GLY A 39 0.15 16.98 11.45
C GLY A 39 0.53 15.58 11.90
N LYS A 40 1.32 15.44 12.97
CA LYS A 40 1.72 14.11 13.51
C LYS A 40 0.52 13.31 14.03
N GLY A 41 -0.40 13.98 14.71
CA GLY A 41 -1.57 13.30 15.27
C GLY A 41 -2.56 12.90 14.16
N LEU A 42 -2.79 13.79 13.19
CA LEU A 42 -3.59 13.46 12.00
C LEU A 42 -2.97 12.30 11.20
N ALA A 43 -1.65 12.31 10.98
CA ALA A 43 -0.96 11.22 10.30
C ALA A 43 -1.13 9.89 11.05
N ARG A 44 -1.00 9.90 12.38
CA ARG A 44 -1.21 8.71 13.21
C ARG A 44 -2.67 8.21 13.15
N TYR A 45 -3.63 9.13 13.13
CA TYR A 45 -5.04 8.80 12.95
C TYR A 45 -5.29 8.14 11.59
N LEU A 46 -4.86 8.76 10.50
CA LEU A 46 -5.01 8.24 9.13
C LEU A 46 -4.28 6.91 8.93
N ALA A 47 -3.06 6.77 9.44
CA ALA A 47 -2.30 5.54 9.38
C ALA A 47 -3.06 4.36 10.00
N LYS A 48 -3.87 4.60 11.04
CA LYS A 48 -4.71 3.57 11.65
C LYS A 48 -5.74 3.03 10.64
N TYR A 49 -6.40 3.89 9.87
CA TYR A 49 -7.38 3.47 8.86
C TYR A 49 -6.75 2.77 7.65
N VAL A 50 -5.50 3.11 7.36
CA VAL A 50 -4.77 2.53 6.24
C VAL A 50 -4.18 1.15 6.61
N VAL A 51 -3.53 1.06 7.76
CA VAL A 51 -2.67 -0.10 8.08
C VAL A 51 -3.38 -1.08 9.01
N SER A 52 -4.31 -0.62 9.85
CA SER A 52 -4.88 -1.49 10.88
C SER A 52 -5.91 -2.46 10.31
N PRO A 53 -5.94 -3.71 10.81
CA PRO A 53 -7.02 -4.63 10.51
C PRO A 53 -8.35 -4.11 11.07
N PRO A 54 -9.50 -4.55 10.51
CA PRO A 54 -10.83 -4.10 10.93
C PRO A 54 -11.11 -4.30 12.42
N ILE A 55 -10.56 -5.37 12.98
CA ILE A 55 -10.56 -5.66 14.41
C ILE A 55 -9.13 -5.95 14.88
N SER A 56 -8.78 -5.44 16.07
CA SER A 56 -7.50 -5.74 16.70
C SER A 56 -7.51 -7.15 17.29
N LEU A 57 -6.41 -7.90 17.17
CA LEU A 57 -6.29 -9.25 17.74
C LEU A 57 -6.61 -9.30 19.24
N ARG A 58 -6.26 -8.26 20.01
CA ARG A 58 -6.57 -8.15 21.45
C ARG A 58 -8.08 -8.15 21.77
N ARG A 59 -8.92 -7.90 20.77
CA ARG A 59 -10.38 -7.90 20.90
C ARG A 59 -10.99 -9.28 20.70
N ILE A 60 -10.22 -10.23 20.17
CA ILE A 60 -10.62 -11.63 20.05
C ILE A 60 -10.36 -12.31 21.38
N ILE A 61 -11.42 -12.81 22.01
CA ILE A 61 -11.40 -13.43 23.34
C ILE A 61 -11.07 -14.91 23.22
N LYS A 62 -11.74 -15.61 22.30
CA LYS A 62 -11.58 -17.06 22.11
C LYS A 62 -11.94 -17.46 20.68
N TYR A 63 -11.27 -18.51 20.20
CA TYR A 63 -11.62 -19.23 18.98
C TYR A 63 -11.46 -20.73 19.21
N ASP A 64 -12.46 -21.52 18.84
CA ASP A 64 -12.48 -22.98 19.05
C ASP A 64 -12.50 -23.78 17.74
N GLY A 65 -12.29 -23.12 16.60
CA GLY A 65 -12.37 -23.73 15.26
C GLY A 65 -13.76 -23.64 14.62
N LYS A 66 -14.82 -23.42 15.39
CA LYS A 66 -16.21 -23.30 14.89
C LYS A 66 -16.80 -21.93 15.15
N LYS A 67 -16.48 -21.32 16.29
CA LYS A 67 -17.00 -20.04 16.75
C LYS A 67 -15.87 -19.12 17.18
N ALA A 68 -16.09 -17.83 16.95
CA ALA A 68 -15.21 -16.75 17.38
C ALA A 68 -15.98 -15.86 18.37
N ARG A 69 -15.39 -15.67 19.55
CA ARG A 69 -15.88 -14.74 20.57
C ARG A 69 -14.97 -13.52 20.61
N TYR A 70 -15.54 -12.33 20.47
CA TYR A 70 -14.79 -11.07 20.46
C TYR A 70 -15.61 -9.93 21.05
N TRP A 71 -14.96 -8.80 21.32
CA TRP A 71 -15.63 -7.60 21.81
C TRP A 71 -15.38 -6.38 20.93
N TYR A 72 -16.35 -5.48 20.90
CA TYR A 72 -16.23 -4.18 20.24
C TYR A 72 -16.96 -3.11 21.04
N ASN A 73 -16.65 -1.85 20.78
CA ASN A 73 -17.46 -0.76 21.33
C ASN A 73 -18.54 -0.43 20.33
N ASP A 74 -19.78 -0.48 20.78
CA ASP A 74 -20.91 -0.02 19.98
C ASP A 74 -20.73 1.46 19.65
N HIS A 75 -20.84 1.79 18.36
CA HIS A 75 -20.67 3.15 17.87
C HIS A 75 -21.82 4.07 18.31
N THR A 76 -23.00 3.51 18.61
CA THR A 76 -24.15 4.31 19.06
C THR A 76 -24.13 4.56 20.56
N THR A 77 -23.88 3.52 21.36
CA THR A 77 -23.94 3.61 22.82
C THR A 77 -22.58 3.79 23.49
N GLY A 78 -21.48 3.61 22.76
CA GLY A 78 -20.10 3.64 23.28
C GLY A 78 -19.74 2.46 24.19
N ARG A 79 -20.67 1.54 24.44
CA ARG A 79 -20.51 0.44 25.40
C ARG A 79 -19.73 -0.71 24.78
N ARG A 80 -18.96 -1.40 25.62
CA ARG A 80 -18.32 -2.66 25.25
C ARG A 80 -19.39 -3.74 25.12
N ILE A 81 -19.52 -4.32 23.93
CA ILE A 81 -20.35 -5.47 23.63
C ILE A 81 -19.44 -6.64 23.34
N GLU A 82 -19.77 -7.81 23.91
CA GLU A 82 -19.15 -9.07 23.58
C GLU A 82 -20.12 -9.90 22.75
N GLU A 83 -19.63 -10.51 21.67
CA GLU A 83 -20.43 -11.28 20.74
C GLU A 83 -19.71 -12.59 20.42
N GLU A 84 -20.46 -13.67 20.29
CA GLU A 84 -19.98 -14.97 19.84
C GLU A 84 -20.74 -15.37 18.58
N VAL A 85 -20.01 -15.61 17.50
CA VAL A 85 -20.57 -15.93 16.18
C VAL A 85 -19.84 -17.12 15.57
N ASP A 86 -20.47 -17.79 14.60
CA ASP A 86 -19.79 -18.80 13.80
C ASP A 86 -18.59 -18.22 13.06
N ALA A 87 -17.56 -19.05 12.86
CA ALA A 87 -16.30 -18.67 12.22
C ALA A 87 -16.54 -18.10 10.81
N LEU A 88 -17.46 -18.69 10.05
CA LEU A 88 -17.81 -18.20 8.71
C LEU A 88 -18.47 -16.82 8.75
N THR A 89 -19.32 -16.56 9.75
CA THR A 89 -19.91 -15.24 9.96
C THR A 89 -18.85 -14.21 10.33
N PHE A 90 -17.92 -14.57 11.20
CA PHE A 90 -16.78 -13.70 11.54
C PHE A 90 -15.90 -13.39 10.32
N ILE A 91 -15.55 -14.40 9.53
CA ILE A 91 -14.79 -14.23 8.29
C ILE A 91 -15.57 -13.35 7.29
N GLY A 92 -16.87 -13.59 7.12
CA GLY A 92 -17.74 -12.80 6.26
C GLY A 92 -17.73 -11.32 6.64
N ARG A 93 -17.76 -11.00 7.94
CA ARG A 93 -17.62 -9.63 8.45
C ARG A 93 -16.23 -9.03 8.12
N MET A 94 -15.15 -9.81 8.20
CA MET A 94 -13.82 -9.34 7.83
C MET A 94 -13.65 -9.09 6.32
N VAL A 95 -14.23 -9.95 5.49
CA VAL A 95 -14.13 -9.87 4.02
C VAL A 95 -14.74 -8.59 3.46
N GLN A 96 -15.73 -8.00 4.14
CA GLN A 96 -16.32 -6.70 3.75
C GLN A 96 -15.29 -5.54 3.72
N HIS A 97 -14.16 -5.70 4.42
CA HIS A 97 -13.07 -4.71 4.43
C HIS A 97 -11.99 -4.95 3.37
N ILE A 98 -12.14 -6.00 2.56
CA ILE A 98 -11.28 -6.25 1.40
C ILE A 98 -11.79 -5.38 0.25
N LEU A 99 -10.93 -4.49 -0.23
CA LEU A 99 -11.27 -3.63 -1.36
C LEU A 99 -11.42 -4.46 -2.64
N PRO A 100 -12.33 -4.08 -3.56
CA PRO A 100 -12.45 -4.74 -4.86
C PRO A 100 -11.12 -4.70 -5.63
N LYS A 101 -10.93 -5.66 -6.53
CA LYS A 101 -9.74 -5.70 -7.39
C LYS A 101 -9.59 -4.37 -8.13
N GLY A 102 -8.38 -3.79 -8.08
CA GLY A 102 -8.07 -2.49 -8.68
C GLY A 102 -8.26 -1.28 -7.75
N PHE A 103 -8.93 -1.45 -6.60
CA PHE A 103 -9.01 -0.41 -5.59
C PHE A 103 -7.83 -0.52 -4.61
N GLN A 104 -6.98 0.49 -4.63
CA GLN A 104 -5.87 0.60 -3.68
C GLN A 104 -6.32 1.33 -2.42
N ARG A 105 -5.94 0.79 -1.25
CA ARG A 105 -6.20 1.44 0.05
C ARG A 105 -5.40 2.73 0.23
N ILE A 106 -4.18 2.76 -0.30
CA ILE A 106 -3.33 3.95 -0.40
C ILE A 106 -3.17 4.27 -1.87
N ARG A 107 -3.53 5.48 -2.27
CA ARG A 107 -3.21 6.00 -3.59
C ARG A 107 -2.11 7.03 -3.43
N TYR A 108 -1.03 6.86 -4.18
CA TYR A 108 0.07 7.82 -4.17
C TYR A 108 -0.27 9.00 -5.07
N TYR A 109 -0.14 10.22 -4.54
CA TYR A 109 -0.41 11.46 -5.24
C TYR A 109 0.78 12.41 -5.17
N GLY A 110 0.80 13.40 -6.07
CA GLY A 110 1.84 14.42 -6.16
C GLY A 110 3.23 13.84 -6.42
N LEU A 111 4.17 14.13 -5.53
CA LEU A 111 5.58 13.73 -5.66
C LEU A 111 5.80 12.21 -5.57
N HIS A 112 4.85 11.49 -4.98
CA HIS A 112 4.94 10.03 -4.79
C HIS A 112 4.24 9.23 -5.89
N VAL A 113 3.65 9.86 -6.92
CA VAL A 113 3.01 9.14 -8.04
C VAL A 113 4.05 8.29 -8.75
N THR A 114 3.74 7.02 -9.01
CA THR A 114 4.67 6.00 -9.54
C THR A 114 5.49 6.48 -10.75
N CYS A 115 4.86 7.20 -11.69
CA CYS A 115 5.53 7.66 -12.92
C CYS A 115 6.54 8.80 -12.68
N ARG A 116 6.41 9.56 -11.59
CA ARG A 116 7.32 10.67 -11.25
C ARG A 116 8.21 10.36 -10.06
N ALA A 117 7.84 9.36 -9.25
CA ALA A 117 8.51 9.03 -8.01
C ALA A 117 9.99 8.69 -8.22
N SER A 118 10.36 7.95 -9.27
CA SER A 118 11.77 7.63 -9.56
C SER A 118 12.59 8.89 -9.84
N ARG A 119 12.13 9.74 -10.76
CA ARG A 119 12.79 11.00 -11.11
C ARG A 119 12.89 11.95 -9.91
N ILE A 120 11.77 12.15 -9.21
CA ILE A 120 11.70 13.05 -8.06
C ILE A 120 12.56 12.54 -6.90
N ARG A 121 12.62 11.23 -6.66
CA ARG A 121 13.52 10.66 -5.63
C ARG A 121 14.99 10.92 -5.95
N LYS A 122 15.39 10.82 -7.22
CA LYS A 122 16.76 11.14 -7.64
C LYS A 122 17.08 12.61 -7.35
N GLU A 123 16.23 13.52 -7.82
CA GLU A 123 16.37 14.96 -7.56
C GLU A 123 16.38 15.29 -6.06
N LEU A 124 15.53 14.65 -5.26
CA LEU A 124 15.49 14.80 -3.80
C LEU A 124 16.76 14.29 -3.13
N LYS A 125 17.32 13.17 -3.58
CA LYS A 125 18.54 12.59 -3.01
C LYS A 125 19.72 13.54 -3.21
N ASP A 126 19.87 14.06 -4.43
CA ASP A 126 20.93 15.01 -4.77
C ASP A 126 20.79 16.31 -3.93
N LEU A 127 19.55 16.78 -3.71
CA LEU A 127 19.28 17.97 -2.90
C LEU A 127 19.53 17.73 -1.40
N LEU A 128 19.15 16.55 -0.90
CA LEU A 128 19.32 16.17 0.50
C LEU A 128 20.79 15.91 0.85
N GLU A 129 21.59 15.35 -0.07
CA GLU A 129 23.05 15.20 0.12
C GLU A 129 23.74 16.55 0.37
N PHE A 130 23.17 17.65 -0.13
CA PHE A 130 23.72 19.00 0.02
C PHE A 130 23.23 19.76 1.27
N THR A 131 22.13 19.32 1.90
CA THR A 131 21.40 20.12 2.90
C THR A 131 21.15 19.42 4.23
N TYR A 132 21.46 18.12 4.34
CA TYR A 132 20.94 17.30 5.42
C TYR A 132 21.94 17.08 6.56
N GLU A 133 21.60 17.55 7.75
CA GLU A 133 22.06 16.96 9.01
C GLU A 133 21.18 15.74 9.33
N PRO A 134 21.76 14.58 9.70
CA PRO A 134 20.99 13.39 10.03
C PRO A 134 19.99 13.64 11.16
N VAL A 135 18.69 13.50 10.84
CA VAL A 135 17.62 13.57 11.85
C VAL A 135 17.79 12.37 12.78
N ALA A 136 18.16 12.65 14.03
CA ALA A 136 18.35 11.63 15.06
C ALA A 136 17.11 10.73 15.17
N GLY A 137 17.34 9.40 15.14
CA GLY A 137 16.29 8.39 15.26
C GLY A 137 15.67 7.92 13.94
N THR A 138 16.16 8.38 12.79
CA THR A 138 15.82 7.80 11.49
C THR A 138 16.76 6.65 11.13
N TYR A 139 16.25 5.62 10.46
CA TYR A 139 17.05 4.50 9.96
C TYR A 139 16.93 4.42 8.45
N GLN A 140 18.05 4.22 7.77
CA GLN A 140 18.04 3.98 6.34
C GLN A 140 17.74 2.50 6.08
N VAL A 141 16.62 2.21 5.43
CA VAL A 141 16.34 0.85 4.93
C VAL A 141 17.21 0.62 3.71
N MET A 142 18.40 0.09 3.93
CA MET A 142 19.26 -0.39 2.85
C MET A 142 18.57 -1.58 2.19
N GLY A 143 18.30 -1.48 0.88
CA GLY A 143 17.82 -2.60 0.10
C GLY A 143 18.85 -3.72 0.15
N SER A 144 18.52 -4.84 0.79
CA SER A 144 19.35 -6.04 0.75
C SER A 144 19.08 -6.80 -0.55
N SER A 145 20.14 -7.28 -1.20
CA SER A 145 20.04 -8.18 -2.36
C SER A 145 19.31 -9.47 -1.98
N TYR A 146 18.73 -10.16 -2.97
CA TYR A 146 18.09 -11.47 -2.78
C TYR A 146 19.01 -12.44 -2.02
N ARG A 147 20.28 -12.54 -2.44
CA ARG A 147 21.34 -13.32 -1.79
C ARG A 147 21.43 -12.99 -0.29
N ASN A 148 21.52 -11.71 0.06
CA ASN A 148 21.67 -11.28 1.45
C ASN A 148 20.41 -11.52 2.30
N ARG A 149 19.21 -11.42 1.71
CA ARG A 149 17.95 -11.72 2.41
C ARG A 149 17.83 -13.19 2.78
N ILE A 150 18.13 -14.08 1.84
CA ILE A 150 18.08 -15.52 2.07
C ILE A 150 19.17 -15.95 3.04
N LYS A 151 20.40 -15.45 2.89
CA LYS A 151 21.49 -15.66 3.86
C LYS A 151 21.09 -15.27 5.28
N LYS A 152 20.48 -14.09 5.45
CA LYS A 152 20.07 -13.60 6.77
C LYS A 152 18.92 -14.41 7.38
N SER A 153 17.99 -14.87 6.55
CA SER A 153 16.77 -15.56 7.03
C SER A 153 17.01 -17.04 7.31
N PHE A 154 17.81 -17.69 6.46
CA PHE A 154 18.00 -19.15 6.47
C PHE A 154 19.44 -19.58 6.76
N GLY A 155 20.40 -18.65 6.84
CA GLY A 155 21.82 -18.95 7.05
C GLY A 155 22.52 -19.54 5.81
N ILE A 156 21.81 -19.71 4.69
CA ILE A 156 22.30 -20.38 3.49
C ILE A 156 22.49 -19.36 2.37
N ASP A 157 23.61 -19.46 1.65
CA ASP A 157 23.82 -18.70 0.42
C ASP A 157 23.05 -19.34 -0.74
N PRO A 158 21.99 -18.70 -1.29
CA PRO A 158 21.26 -19.28 -2.40
C PRO A 158 22.07 -19.31 -3.70
N LEU A 159 23.17 -18.55 -3.79
CA LEU A 159 23.99 -18.43 -5.00
C LEU A 159 25.31 -19.22 -4.90
N LEU A 160 25.44 -20.12 -3.93
CA LEU A 160 26.56 -21.07 -3.89
C LEU A 160 26.02 -22.48 -4.09
N CYS A 161 26.60 -23.21 -5.03
CA CYS A 161 26.23 -24.59 -5.25
C CYS A 161 26.59 -25.42 -4.01
N PRO A 162 25.65 -26.16 -3.39
CA PRO A 162 25.92 -26.96 -2.19
C PRO A 162 26.84 -28.16 -2.46
N LYS A 163 27.15 -28.48 -3.72
CA LYS A 163 28.03 -29.59 -4.11
C LYS A 163 29.46 -29.15 -4.45
N CYS A 164 29.62 -28.15 -5.30
CA CYS A 164 30.94 -27.70 -5.77
C CYS A 164 31.41 -26.38 -5.16
N GLY A 165 30.50 -25.58 -4.57
CA GLY A 165 30.83 -24.27 -4.01
C GLY A 165 30.98 -23.15 -5.04
N ASP A 166 30.75 -23.43 -6.33
CA ASP A 166 30.80 -22.41 -7.39
C ASP A 166 29.64 -21.42 -7.27
N GLU A 167 29.87 -20.19 -7.74
CA GLU A 167 28.84 -19.16 -7.79
C GLU A 167 27.80 -19.47 -8.87
N MET A 168 26.53 -19.34 -8.50
CA MET A 168 25.37 -19.55 -9.37
C MET A 168 24.67 -18.23 -9.63
N GLU A 169 24.11 -18.08 -10.83
CA GLU A 169 23.25 -16.94 -11.17
C GLU A 169 21.78 -17.25 -10.86
N PHE A 170 21.04 -16.22 -10.48
CA PHE A 170 19.62 -16.34 -10.16
C PHE A 170 18.77 -16.10 -11.41
N GLU A 171 18.19 -17.17 -11.94
CA GLU A 171 17.32 -17.10 -13.12
C GLU A 171 15.85 -16.77 -12.78
N GLY A 172 15.33 -17.29 -11.66
CA GLY A 172 13.93 -17.06 -11.31
C GLY A 172 13.42 -17.90 -10.15
N ILE A 173 12.13 -17.70 -9.83
CA ILE A 173 11.39 -18.46 -8.82
C ILE A 173 10.12 -18.99 -9.47
N TRP A 174 9.95 -20.30 -9.45
CA TRP A 174 8.74 -20.97 -9.96
C TRP A 174 7.99 -21.68 -8.83
N HIS A 175 6.65 -21.68 -8.89
CA HIS A 175 5.79 -22.38 -7.94
C HIS A 175 4.76 -23.26 -8.67
N PRO A 176 4.56 -24.54 -8.25
CA PRO A 176 3.70 -25.50 -8.97
C PRO A 176 2.27 -25.06 -9.23
N LYS A 177 1.69 -24.31 -8.29
CA LYS A 177 0.31 -23.80 -8.38
C LYS A 177 0.20 -22.42 -9.03
N TYR A 178 1.27 -21.62 -9.00
CA TYR A 178 1.22 -20.19 -9.33
C TYR A 178 2.04 -19.82 -10.57
N GLY A 179 2.83 -20.76 -11.10
CA GLY A 179 3.74 -20.51 -12.21
C GLY A 179 4.98 -19.73 -11.77
N TRP A 180 5.59 -18.99 -12.69
CA TRP A 180 6.73 -18.11 -12.44
C TRP A 180 6.31 -16.94 -11.55
N ILE A 181 6.98 -16.80 -10.41
CA ILE A 181 6.83 -15.70 -9.44
C ILE A 181 7.83 -14.57 -9.77
N VAL A 182 9.05 -14.95 -10.15
CA VAL A 182 10.09 -14.05 -10.65
C VAL A 182 10.72 -14.75 -11.84
N ASP A 183 10.84 -14.06 -12.97
CA ASP A 183 11.40 -14.60 -14.20
C ASP A 183 12.38 -13.57 -14.77
N ASN A 184 13.68 -13.90 -14.77
CA ASN A 184 14.71 -13.06 -15.36
C ASN A 184 15.00 -13.42 -16.83
N PHE A 185 14.30 -14.40 -17.42
CA PHE A 185 14.46 -14.78 -18.83
C PHE A 185 13.81 -13.76 -19.78
N ASP A 186 12.70 -13.13 -19.36
CA ASP A 186 11.97 -12.12 -20.15
C ASP A 186 12.79 -10.83 -20.42
N SER A 187 13.88 -10.58 -19.69
CA SER A 187 14.77 -9.44 -19.98
C SER A 187 15.72 -9.66 -21.16
N PHE A 188 15.85 -10.88 -21.69
CA PHE A 188 16.72 -11.20 -22.83
C PHE A 188 16.00 -11.26 -24.18
N PHE A 189 14.68 -11.44 -24.19
CA PHE A 189 13.86 -11.54 -25.41
C PHE A 189 12.80 -10.44 -25.43
N VAL A 190 13.23 -9.18 -25.46
CA VAL A 190 12.36 -8.09 -25.95
C VAL A 190 12.82 -7.77 -27.37
N ASP A 191 12.49 -8.66 -28.31
CA ASP A 191 12.17 -8.15 -29.64
C ASP A 191 10.96 -7.25 -29.43
N GLU A 192 11.09 -5.94 -29.68
CA GLU A 192 9.97 -5.01 -29.68
C GLU A 192 8.88 -5.63 -30.56
N PRO A 193 7.70 -6.02 -30.02
CA PRO A 193 6.65 -6.46 -30.89
C PRO A 193 6.18 -5.23 -31.66
N GLU A 194 6.39 -5.21 -32.98
CA GLU A 194 5.68 -4.32 -33.88
C GLU A 194 4.17 -4.60 -33.72
N ILE A 195 3.52 -3.83 -32.85
CA ILE A 195 2.07 -3.87 -32.69
C ILE A 195 1.48 -3.12 -33.88
N GLY A 196 1.14 -3.89 -34.92
CA GLY A 196 0.16 -3.47 -35.93
C GLY A 196 -1.12 -2.99 -35.24
N GLY A 197 -1.53 -1.77 -35.57
CA GLY A 197 -2.58 -1.04 -34.88
C GLY A 197 -3.90 -1.81 -34.75
N ARG A 198 -4.40 -1.87 -33.52
CA ARG A 198 -5.83 -2.01 -33.23
C ARG A 198 -6.21 -1.11 -32.06
N ASP A 199 -7.14 -0.22 -32.36
CA ASP A 199 -7.72 0.77 -31.47
C ASP A 199 -8.37 0.11 -30.23
N GLY A 200 -8.06 0.63 -29.05
CA GLY A 200 -8.72 0.25 -27.80
C GLY A 200 -7.79 0.25 -26.59
N GLU A 201 -7.69 1.41 -25.94
CA GLU A 201 -6.88 1.69 -24.75
C GLU A 201 -7.01 0.62 -23.64
N ARG A 202 -6.00 -0.27 -23.53
CA ARG A 202 -5.64 -0.94 -22.27
C ARG A 202 -4.36 -0.31 -21.76
N GLY A 203 -4.47 0.40 -20.64
CA GLY A 203 -3.31 0.92 -19.91
C GLY A 203 -2.37 -0.21 -19.44
N PRO A 204 -1.11 0.13 -19.09
CA PRO A 204 -0.06 -0.85 -18.89
C PRO A 204 -0.39 -1.78 -17.73
N VAL A 205 -0.35 -3.08 -18.01
CA VAL A 205 -0.42 -4.14 -17.00
C VAL A 205 0.84 -4.02 -16.17
N GLY A 206 0.72 -3.48 -14.97
CA GLY A 206 1.84 -3.25 -14.07
C GLY A 206 2.47 -4.57 -13.63
N SER A 207 3.60 -4.93 -14.24
CA SER A 207 4.60 -5.78 -13.63
C SER A 207 5.24 -4.96 -12.50
N ALA A 208 4.82 -5.25 -11.25
CA ALA A 208 5.43 -4.68 -10.06
C ALA A 208 6.80 -5.33 -9.83
N VAL A 209 7.79 -4.95 -10.64
CA VAL A 209 9.20 -5.14 -10.28
C VAL A 209 9.47 -4.16 -9.16
N TRP A 210 9.51 -4.67 -7.93
CA TRP A 210 9.91 -3.88 -6.77
C TRP A 210 11.36 -3.47 -6.98
N SER A 211 11.57 -2.20 -7.36
CA SER A 211 12.90 -1.60 -7.40
C SER A 211 13.59 -1.82 -6.05
N THR A 212 14.80 -2.39 -6.10
CA THR A 212 15.69 -2.65 -4.97
C THR A 212 16.29 -1.38 -4.37
N GLU A 213 15.93 -0.20 -4.87
CA GLU A 213 16.37 1.07 -4.32
C GLU A 213 15.72 1.31 -2.95
N SER A 214 16.58 1.40 -1.94
CA SER A 214 16.31 1.76 -0.56
C SER A 214 15.17 2.79 -0.43
N VAL A 215 14.00 2.31 -0.01
CA VAL A 215 12.85 3.15 0.28
C VAL A 215 13.10 3.79 1.63
N VAL A 216 13.37 5.10 1.65
CA VAL A 216 13.28 5.89 2.88
C VAL A 216 11.81 5.97 3.25
N GLN A 217 11.40 5.18 4.25
CA GLN A 217 10.12 5.35 4.92
C GLN A 217 10.31 6.40 6.02
N LEU A 218 9.58 7.50 5.92
CA LEU A 218 9.40 8.49 6.98
C LEU A 218 8.44 7.97 8.05
#